data_AF-A0A0W0S2A4-F1
#
_entry.id   AF-A0A0W0S2A4-F1
#
_cell.length_a   1.000
_cell.length_b   1.000
_cell.length_c   1.000
_cell.angle_alpha   90.00
_cell.angle_beta   90.00
_cell.angle_gamma   90.00
#
_symmetry.space_group_name_H-M   'P 1'
#
loop_
_entity.id
_entity.type
_entity.pdbx_description
1 polymer ?
#
loop_
_entity_poly.entity_id
_entity_poly.type
_entity_poly.pdbx_seq_one_letter_code
_entity_poly.pdbx_strand_id
1 'polypeptide(L)'
;MGDPLDLFPTGFLTIPFDQYPGAKTPKVSSMDLEWLIAQLNDFITETPVGTIAESNFGYWLTYALQCATNMYDEKAAQQICALLYKLYDDENPEALVSILSQTLGGTFEGQTVAYAWMDNLFTATFDSRNNSVLVAISYIFNQLLEKTGDELSSIMAKNVEEGSEKGKNAILVLARALANATTISDNQPTAELIAELLRGFLKKSPRIISTALTEEITYGSFKGKSSIYVLVGAIKNTVVNNPKVVQILSRILIDVSKMCPADLVDSLCKIHELGPYKGMHALHIILISLVSAAYIDKNSETLSNLIDVLSQIWESNSDGKINSALMQTIHTGEHADLNGIMMIARALTAAIDHQLAIAPIIEFLNNFIKSDPKDLDSAFTHKAPKSTIGNYTLSPLLLLINTWSNNKDSFLKTKLQNTIYKLASSKSAIEMSYSLDGEPKLFFIKKVASAHSLNKADVARLLSMAGENPSSVPLDSDFFLTRNNLGKKQFFFQPFDEAIETKKVEDAEKKAAACCF
;
A
#
# COMPACT_ATOMS: atom_id res chain seq x y z
N MET A 1 -42.45 15.07 -15.44
CA MET A 1 -41.44 14.02 -15.69
C MET A 1 -41.40 13.83 -17.20
N GLY A 2 -40.22 13.86 -17.81
CA GLY A 2 -40.07 13.75 -19.28
C GLY A 2 -40.18 12.29 -19.74
N ASP A 3 -40.32 12.09 -21.05
CA ASP A 3 -40.29 10.77 -21.68
C ASP A 3 -38.82 10.29 -21.77
N PRO A 4 -38.45 9.04 -21.40
CA PRO A 4 -37.10 8.53 -21.60
C PRO A 4 -36.58 8.69 -23.04
N LEU A 5 -37.47 8.71 -24.03
CA LEU A 5 -37.13 8.97 -25.44
C LEU A 5 -36.61 10.39 -25.70
N ASP A 6 -36.87 11.35 -24.80
CA ASP A 6 -36.28 12.69 -24.84
C ASP A 6 -34.80 12.67 -24.44
N LEU A 7 -34.36 11.63 -23.70
CA LEU A 7 -32.98 11.47 -23.22
C LEU A 7 -32.16 10.54 -24.12
N PHE A 8 -32.81 9.50 -24.65
CA PHE A 8 -32.18 8.45 -25.47
C PHE A 8 -32.84 8.40 -26.85
N PRO A 9 -32.18 8.92 -27.91
CA PRO A 9 -32.71 8.87 -29.25
C PRO A 9 -32.80 7.41 -29.73
N THR A 10 -33.74 7.14 -30.64
CA THR A 10 -33.90 5.81 -31.24
C THR A 10 -32.58 5.33 -31.85
N GLY A 11 -32.17 4.09 -31.53
CA GLY A 11 -30.91 3.52 -32.00
C GLY A 11 -29.67 3.99 -31.24
N PHE A 12 -29.80 4.61 -30.06
CA PHE A 12 -28.66 5.10 -29.26
C PHE A 12 -27.54 4.07 -28.99
N LEU A 13 -27.88 2.78 -29.01
CA LEU A 13 -26.93 1.68 -28.84
C LEU A 13 -26.07 1.44 -30.10
N THR A 14 -26.53 1.81 -31.29
CA THR A 14 -25.84 1.53 -32.56
C THR A 14 -25.34 2.77 -33.29
N ILE A 15 -25.80 3.97 -32.91
CA ILE A 15 -25.27 5.24 -33.45
C ILE A 15 -23.82 5.41 -32.98
N PRO A 16 -22.82 5.61 -33.85
CA PRO A 16 -21.44 5.88 -33.43
C PRO A 16 -21.36 7.01 -32.37
N PHE A 17 -20.58 6.80 -31.31
CA PHE A 17 -20.61 7.70 -30.14
C PHE A 17 -20.18 9.15 -30.44
N ASP A 18 -19.33 9.35 -31.43
CA ASP A 18 -18.94 10.64 -31.98
C ASP A 18 -20.10 11.37 -32.69
N GLN A 19 -21.03 10.61 -33.26
CA GLN A 19 -22.22 11.08 -33.98
C GLN A 19 -23.49 11.09 -33.11
N TYR A 20 -23.37 10.77 -31.82
CA TYR A 20 -24.51 10.70 -30.90
C TYR A 20 -25.18 12.07 -30.74
N PRO A 21 -26.47 12.24 -31.12
CA PRO A 21 -27.13 13.54 -31.18
C PRO A 21 -27.70 13.99 -29.82
N GLY A 22 -27.80 13.08 -28.85
CA GLY A 22 -28.31 13.36 -27.50
C GLY A 22 -27.23 13.84 -26.52
N ALA A 23 -27.66 14.13 -25.29
CA ALA A 23 -26.71 14.39 -24.21
C ALA A 23 -25.94 13.11 -23.87
N LYS A 24 -24.60 13.15 -23.91
CA LYS A 24 -23.75 11.99 -23.58
C LYS A 24 -23.81 11.62 -22.10
N THR A 25 -24.26 12.52 -21.24
CA THR A 25 -24.39 12.33 -19.78
C THR A 25 -25.74 12.87 -19.30
N PRO A 26 -26.86 12.28 -19.75
CA PRO A 26 -28.20 12.81 -19.45
C PRO A 26 -28.52 12.62 -17.96
N LYS A 27 -29.21 13.57 -17.31
CA LYS A 27 -29.60 13.37 -15.92
C LYS A 27 -30.74 12.34 -15.83
N VAL A 28 -30.40 11.10 -15.49
CA VAL A 28 -31.31 9.95 -15.39
C VAL A 28 -32.06 9.97 -14.05
N SER A 29 -33.36 9.67 -14.04
CA SER A 29 -34.15 9.32 -12.86
C SER A 29 -34.25 7.80 -12.66
N SER A 30 -34.75 7.31 -11.53
CA SER A 30 -34.90 5.86 -11.30
C SER A 30 -35.74 5.16 -12.38
N MET A 31 -36.79 5.81 -12.87
CA MET A 31 -37.63 5.26 -13.95
C MET A 31 -36.89 5.22 -15.29
N ASP A 32 -36.09 6.24 -15.60
CA ASP A 32 -35.26 6.27 -16.80
C ASP A 32 -34.17 5.19 -16.74
N LEU A 33 -33.64 4.90 -15.54
CA LEU A 33 -32.65 3.84 -15.31
C LEU A 33 -33.26 2.46 -15.53
N GLU A 34 -34.45 2.18 -14.97
CA GLU A 34 -35.17 0.92 -15.22
C GLU A 34 -35.47 0.73 -16.72
N TRP A 35 -35.88 1.80 -17.41
CA TRP A 35 -36.10 1.78 -18.85
C TRP A 35 -34.80 1.48 -19.61
N LEU A 36 -33.70 2.15 -19.28
CA LEU A 36 -32.40 1.92 -19.90
C LEU A 36 -31.92 0.47 -19.70
N ILE A 37 -32.09 -0.09 -18.50
CA ILE A 37 -31.76 -1.50 -18.20
C ILE A 37 -32.58 -2.45 -19.07
N ALA A 38 -33.88 -2.18 -19.25
CA ALA A 38 -34.73 -2.98 -20.12
C ALA A 38 -34.24 -2.92 -21.59
N GLN A 39 -33.95 -1.73 -22.11
CA GLN A 39 -33.42 -1.58 -23.48
C GLN A 39 -32.08 -2.29 -23.68
N LEU A 40 -31.18 -2.23 -22.70
CA LEU A 40 -29.91 -2.96 -22.73
C LEU A 40 -30.13 -4.48 -22.74
N ASN A 41 -31.09 -4.97 -21.95
CA ASN A 41 -31.44 -6.39 -21.92
C ASN A 41 -32.03 -6.88 -23.25
N ASP A 42 -32.93 -6.10 -23.83
CA ASP A 42 -33.58 -6.44 -25.10
C ASP A 42 -32.52 -6.47 -26.22
N PHE A 43 -31.61 -5.50 -26.23
CA PHE A 43 -30.51 -5.46 -27.18
C PHE A 43 -29.59 -6.70 -27.08
N ILE A 44 -29.25 -7.16 -25.86
CA ILE A 44 -28.48 -8.40 -25.67
C ILE A 44 -29.23 -9.61 -26.24
N THR A 45 -30.55 -9.66 -26.07
CA THR A 45 -31.36 -10.83 -26.46
C THR A 45 -31.59 -10.91 -27.97
N GLU A 46 -31.68 -9.75 -28.63
CA GLU A 46 -32.03 -9.63 -30.05
C GLU A 46 -30.81 -9.52 -30.97
N THR A 47 -29.62 -9.26 -30.42
CA THR A 47 -28.42 -8.92 -31.19
C THR A 47 -27.31 -9.95 -31.00
N PRO A 48 -26.67 -10.44 -32.09
CA PRO A 48 -25.49 -11.30 -31.97
C PRO A 48 -24.33 -10.61 -31.22
N VAL A 49 -23.60 -11.35 -30.39
CA VAL A 49 -22.56 -10.81 -29.49
C VAL A 49 -21.48 -10.01 -30.24
N GLY A 50 -21.08 -10.44 -31.44
CA GLY A 50 -20.12 -9.70 -32.28
C GLY A 50 -20.58 -8.28 -32.61
N THR A 51 -21.86 -8.09 -32.93
CA THR A 51 -22.44 -6.76 -33.19
C THR A 51 -22.54 -5.93 -31.91
N ILE A 52 -22.75 -6.54 -30.75
CA ILE A 52 -22.74 -5.85 -29.44
C ILE A 52 -21.33 -5.28 -29.16
N ALA A 53 -20.28 -6.03 -29.49
CA ALA A 53 -18.90 -5.60 -29.30
C ALA A 53 -18.46 -4.44 -30.22
N GLU A 54 -19.24 -4.10 -31.24
CA GLU A 54 -19.00 -2.95 -32.13
C GLU A 54 -19.92 -1.76 -31.82
N SER A 55 -20.84 -1.92 -30.85
CA SER A 55 -21.86 -0.93 -30.53
C SER A 55 -21.49 -0.07 -29.31
N ASN A 56 -22.32 0.93 -28.99
CA ASN A 56 -22.18 1.75 -27.77
C ASN A 56 -22.68 1.04 -26.50
N PHE A 57 -23.00 -0.25 -26.58
CA PHE A 57 -23.50 -1.01 -25.44
C PHE A 57 -22.59 -0.89 -24.22
N GLY A 58 -21.26 -1.00 -24.40
CA GLY A 58 -20.29 -0.87 -23.31
C GLY A 58 -20.33 0.50 -22.61
N TYR A 59 -20.55 1.58 -23.36
CA TYR A 59 -20.72 2.92 -22.79
C TYR A 59 -21.99 3.01 -21.93
N TRP A 60 -23.14 2.63 -22.49
CA TRP A 60 -24.43 2.80 -21.81
C TRP A 60 -24.62 1.85 -20.63
N LEU A 61 -24.06 0.64 -20.70
CA LEU A 61 -24.01 -0.28 -19.57
C LEU A 61 -23.18 0.29 -18.41
N THR A 62 -21.99 0.82 -18.71
CA THR A 62 -21.12 1.50 -17.74
C THR A 62 -21.82 2.73 -17.13
N TYR A 63 -22.46 3.53 -17.97
CA TYR A 63 -23.19 4.72 -17.55
C TYR A 63 -24.36 4.36 -16.62
N ALA A 64 -25.14 3.32 -16.96
CA ALA A 64 -26.20 2.80 -16.11
C ALA A 64 -25.67 2.34 -14.75
N LEU A 65 -24.52 1.63 -14.72
CA LEU A 65 -23.90 1.17 -13.48
C LEU A 65 -23.48 2.35 -12.58
N GLN A 66 -22.89 3.38 -13.17
CA GLN A 66 -22.53 4.61 -12.46
C GLN A 66 -23.76 5.31 -11.89
N CYS A 67 -24.84 5.42 -12.66
CA CYS A 67 -26.09 5.99 -12.17
C CYS A 67 -26.65 5.17 -11.00
N ALA A 68 -26.74 3.85 -11.13
CA ALA A 68 -27.25 2.96 -10.09
C ALA A 68 -26.43 3.07 -8.79
N THR A 69 -25.09 3.04 -8.90
CA THR A 69 -24.17 3.15 -7.75
C THR A 69 -24.32 4.49 -7.04
N ASN A 70 -24.42 5.60 -7.79
CA ASN A 70 -24.58 6.95 -7.24
C ASN A 70 -25.97 7.18 -6.62
N MET A 71 -27.00 6.50 -7.11
CA MET A 71 -28.34 6.54 -6.54
C MET A 71 -28.51 5.58 -5.34
N TYR A 72 -27.53 4.71 -5.07
CA TYR A 72 -27.64 3.59 -4.13
C TYR A 72 -28.78 2.62 -4.48
N ASP A 73 -29.06 2.44 -5.77
CA ASP A 73 -30.04 1.49 -6.26
C ASP A 73 -29.39 0.11 -6.46
N GLU A 74 -29.34 -0.66 -5.37
CA GLU A 74 -28.73 -1.99 -5.34
C GLU A 74 -29.35 -2.93 -6.39
N LYS A 75 -30.68 -2.88 -6.55
CA LYS A 75 -31.40 -3.76 -7.47
C LYS A 75 -31.02 -3.45 -8.92
N ALA A 76 -31.01 -2.18 -9.30
CA ALA A 76 -30.58 -1.75 -10.62
C ALA A 76 -29.12 -2.18 -10.89
N ALA A 77 -28.22 -1.95 -9.92
CA ALA A 77 -26.82 -2.31 -10.07
C ALA A 77 -26.62 -3.84 -10.22
N GLN A 78 -27.36 -4.65 -9.48
CA GLN A 78 -27.37 -6.12 -9.64
C GLN A 78 -27.88 -6.55 -11.02
N GLN A 79 -28.96 -5.94 -11.51
CA GLN A 79 -29.49 -6.21 -12.84
C GLN A 79 -28.46 -5.89 -13.92
N ILE A 80 -27.78 -4.74 -13.81
CA ILE A 80 -26.73 -4.32 -14.74
C ILE A 80 -25.54 -5.29 -14.73
N CYS A 81 -25.09 -5.73 -13.54
CA CYS A 81 -24.06 -6.76 -13.43
C CYS A 81 -24.53 -8.09 -14.06
N ALA A 82 -25.79 -8.46 -13.88
CA ALA A 82 -26.35 -9.66 -14.50
C ALA A 82 -26.41 -9.54 -16.03
N LEU A 83 -26.64 -8.35 -16.60
CA LEU A 83 -26.57 -8.13 -18.04
C LEU A 83 -25.14 -8.33 -18.57
N LEU A 84 -24.12 -7.85 -17.86
CA LEU A 84 -22.73 -8.14 -18.21
C LEU A 84 -22.46 -9.65 -18.16
N TYR A 85 -22.95 -10.34 -17.13
CA TYR A 85 -22.80 -11.79 -17.01
C TYR A 85 -23.55 -12.57 -18.10
N LYS A 86 -24.69 -12.08 -18.60
CA LYS A 86 -25.38 -12.72 -19.74
C LYS A 86 -24.55 -12.73 -21.03
N LEU A 87 -23.60 -11.81 -21.15
CA LEU A 87 -22.66 -11.76 -22.27
C LEU A 87 -21.46 -12.67 -22.07
N TYR A 88 -21.32 -13.28 -20.89
CA TYR A 88 -20.32 -14.30 -20.65
C TYR A 88 -20.77 -15.61 -21.30
N ASP A 89 -19.98 -16.05 -22.29
CA ASP A 89 -20.13 -17.33 -22.97
C ASP A 89 -18.84 -18.12 -22.78
N ASP A 90 -18.94 -19.33 -22.23
CA ASP A 90 -17.78 -20.22 -22.01
C ASP A 90 -17.12 -20.64 -23.33
N GLU A 91 -17.85 -20.62 -24.45
CA GLU A 91 -17.36 -20.97 -25.78
C GLU A 91 -16.71 -19.78 -26.51
N ASN A 92 -16.99 -18.54 -26.08
CA ASN A 92 -16.48 -17.31 -26.69
C ASN A 92 -16.26 -16.18 -25.65
N PRO A 93 -15.39 -16.39 -24.64
CA PRO A 93 -15.13 -15.40 -23.59
C PRO A 93 -14.47 -14.12 -24.13
N GLU A 94 -13.81 -14.19 -25.30
CA GLU A 94 -13.13 -13.06 -25.94
C GLU A 94 -14.07 -11.94 -26.33
N ALA A 95 -15.34 -12.24 -26.62
CA ALA A 95 -16.31 -11.23 -27.00
C ALA A 95 -16.60 -10.24 -25.85
N LEU A 96 -16.72 -10.76 -24.62
CA LEU A 96 -16.87 -9.91 -23.43
C LEU A 96 -15.59 -9.13 -23.12
N VAL A 97 -14.42 -9.74 -23.32
CA VAL A 97 -13.13 -9.06 -23.22
C VAL A 97 -13.01 -7.91 -24.24
N SER A 98 -13.50 -8.12 -25.47
CA SER A 98 -13.55 -7.07 -26.50
C SER A 98 -14.40 -5.88 -26.04
N ILE A 99 -15.58 -6.12 -25.46
CA ILE A 99 -16.42 -5.06 -24.87
C ILE A 99 -15.66 -4.34 -23.74
N LEU A 100 -15.01 -5.08 -22.84
CA LEU A 100 -14.23 -4.51 -21.73
C LEU A 100 -13.04 -3.65 -22.20
N SER A 101 -12.51 -3.94 -23.40
CA SER A 101 -11.39 -3.20 -24.01
C SER A 101 -11.80 -1.89 -24.70
N GLN A 102 -13.09 -1.70 -24.97
CA GLN A 102 -13.59 -0.52 -25.69
C GLN A 102 -13.20 0.77 -24.95
N THR A 103 -12.66 1.73 -25.70
CA THR A 103 -12.37 3.07 -25.19
C THR A 103 -13.63 3.93 -25.24
N LEU A 104 -13.92 4.61 -24.14
CA LEU A 104 -15.15 5.36 -23.93
C LEU A 104 -14.92 6.87 -24.19
N GLY A 105 -15.99 7.55 -24.62
CA GLY A 105 -16.04 9.01 -24.70
C GLY A 105 -16.83 9.63 -23.54
N GLY A 106 -17.26 10.89 -23.67
CA GLY A 106 -18.22 11.50 -22.76
C GLY A 106 -17.65 11.69 -21.36
N THR A 107 -18.38 11.29 -20.31
CA THR A 107 -17.85 11.38 -18.92
C THR A 107 -16.71 10.42 -18.62
N PHE A 108 -16.48 9.43 -19.48
CA PHE A 108 -15.44 8.41 -19.33
C PHE A 108 -14.33 8.57 -20.38
N GLU A 109 -14.16 9.78 -20.93
CA GLU A 109 -13.22 10.06 -22.02
C GLU A 109 -11.83 9.44 -21.77
N GLY A 110 -11.39 8.64 -22.74
CA GLY A 110 -10.09 7.95 -22.73
C GLY A 110 -10.04 6.66 -21.89
N GLN A 111 -11.06 6.38 -21.07
CA GLN A 111 -11.10 5.19 -20.21
C GLN A 111 -11.56 3.96 -21.00
N THR A 112 -11.06 2.78 -20.64
CA THR A 112 -11.67 1.53 -21.08
C THR A 112 -12.93 1.22 -20.27
N VAL A 113 -13.84 0.40 -20.81
CA VAL A 113 -14.96 -0.15 -20.02
C VAL A 113 -14.44 -0.83 -18.74
N ALA A 114 -13.38 -1.63 -18.82
CA ALA A 114 -12.76 -2.26 -17.65
C ALA A 114 -12.31 -1.24 -16.58
N TYR A 115 -11.68 -0.13 -16.99
CA TYR A 115 -11.29 0.95 -16.08
C TYR A 115 -12.51 1.55 -15.38
N ALA A 116 -13.53 1.93 -16.14
CA ALA A 116 -14.72 2.56 -15.59
C ALA A 116 -15.49 1.60 -14.66
N TRP A 117 -15.48 0.30 -14.92
CA TRP A 117 -16.05 -0.70 -14.02
C TRP A 117 -15.26 -0.84 -12.72
N MET A 118 -13.92 -0.78 -12.77
CA MET A 118 -13.12 -0.71 -11.54
C MET A 118 -13.36 0.59 -10.76
N ASP A 119 -13.63 1.70 -11.44
CA ASP A 119 -13.97 2.98 -10.77
C ASP A 119 -15.35 2.93 -10.10
N ASN A 120 -16.31 2.23 -10.71
CA ASN A 120 -17.58 1.91 -10.08
C ASN A 120 -17.40 0.97 -8.87
N LEU A 121 -16.55 -0.05 -8.99
CA LEU A 121 -16.18 -0.92 -7.87
C LEU A 121 -15.53 -0.10 -6.74
N PHE A 122 -14.61 0.81 -7.05
CA PHE A 122 -14.03 1.76 -6.09
C PHE A 122 -15.12 2.60 -5.40
N THR A 123 -16.03 3.19 -6.18
CA THR A 123 -17.14 3.99 -5.65
C THR A 123 -18.06 3.18 -4.73
N ALA A 124 -18.34 1.93 -5.07
CA ALA A 124 -19.14 1.03 -4.25
C ALA A 124 -18.50 0.73 -2.89
N THR A 125 -17.16 0.86 -2.73
CA THR A 125 -16.50 0.61 -1.43
C THR A 125 -16.82 1.65 -0.35
N PHE A 126 -17.43 2.79 -0.70
CA PHE A 126 -17.79 3.83 0.27
C PHE A 126 -19.10 3.55 1.03
N ASP A 127 -19.91 2.58 0.58
CA ASP A 127 -21.21 2.29 1.20
C ASP A 127 -21.51 0.79 1.19
N SER A 128 -21.85 0.24 2.37
CA SER A 128 -22.11 -1.19 2.54
C SER A 128 -23.35 -1.69 1.79
N ARG A 129 -24.28 -0.80 1.40
CA ARG A 129 -25.44 -1.16 0.57
C ARG A 129 -25.02 -1.62 -0.83
N ASN A 130 -23.84 -1.24 -1.29
CA ASN A 130 -23.31 -1.65 -2.59
C ASN A 130 -22.48 -2.93 -2.54
N ASN A 131 -22.46 -3.66 -1.41
CA ASN A 131 -21.66 -4.89 -1.29
C ASN A 131 -22.00 -5.95 -2.34
N SER A 132 -23.26 -6.08 -2.75
CA SER A 132 -23.65 -7.02 -3.80
C SER A 132 -23.08 -6.64 -5.18
N VAL A 133 -22.90 -5.35 -5.47
CA VAL A 133 -22.21 -4.85 -6.67
C VAL A 133 -20.75 -5.28 -6.65
N LEU A 134 -20.07 -5.11 -5.51
CA LEU A 134 -18.67 -5.52 -5.34
C LEU A 134 -18.49 -7.02 -5.58
N VAL A 135 -19.40 -7.85 -5.04
CA VAL A 135 -19.42 -9.30 -5.25
C VAL A 135 -19.65 -9.65 -6.71
N ALA A 136 -20.65 -9.04 -7.36
CA ALA A 136 -21.01 -9.35 -8.74
C ALA A 136 -19.88 -8.98 -9.72
N ILE A 137 -19.31 -7.77 -9.60
CA ILE A 137 -18.17 -7.36 -10.42
C ILE A 137 -16.99 -8.29 -10.19
N SER A 138 -16.62 -8.56 -8.93
CA SER A 138 -15.50 -9.44 -8.62
C SER A 138 -15.70 -10.87 -9.14
N TYR A 139 -16.93 -11.38 -9.11
CA TYR A 139 -17.26 -12.70 -9.64
C TYR A 139 -17.06 -12.77 -11.15
N ILE A 140 -17.63 -11.84 -11.92
CA ILE A 140 -17.52 -11.82 -13.39
C ILE A 140 -16.06 -11.69 -13.83
N PHE A 141 -15.31 -10.79 -13.21
CA PHE A 141 -13.90 -10.61 -13.53
C PHE A 141 -13.06 -11.85 -13.18
N ASN A 142 -13.37 -12.56 -12.08
CA ASN A 142 -12.71 -13.83 -11.77
C ASN A 142 -13.04 -14.93 -12.80
N GLN A 143 -14.29 -15.03 -13.28
CA GLN A 143 -14.65 -15.98 -14.34
C GLN A 143 -13.90 -15.69 -15.65
N LEU A 144 -13.85 -14.42 -16.06
CA LEU A 144 -13.11 -14.02 -17.26
C LEU A 144 -11.62 -14.27 -17.13
N LEU A 145 -11.05 -13.97 -15.96
CA LEU A 145 -9.65 -14.18 -15.64
C LEU A 145 -9.26 -15.67 -15.68
N GLU A 146 -10.17 -16.59 -15.38
CA GLU A 146 -9.94 -18.03 -15.52
C GLU A 146 -9.71 -18.45 -16.98
N LYS A 147 -10.38 -17.79 -17.94
CA LYS A 147 -10.41 -18.15 -19.36
C LYS A 147 -9.49 -17.32 -20.25
N THR A 148 -9.42 -16.01 -20.00
CA THR A 148 -8.80 -14.97 -20.87
C THR A 148 -7.80 -14.13 -20.08
N GLY A 149 -7.03 -14.80 -19.23
CA GLY A 149 -6.26 -14.14 -18.17
C GLY A 149 -5.26 -13.10 -18.68
N ASP A 150 -4.53 -13.40 -19.76
CA ASP A 150 -3.51 -12.50 -20.31
C ASP A 150 -4.12 -11.32 -21.07
N GLU A 151 -5.17 -11.55 -21.85
CA GLU A 151 -5.89 -10.51 -22.59
C GLU A 151 -6.57 -9.53 -21.62
N LEU A 152 -7.30 -10.06 -20.63
CA LEU A 152 -7.95 -9.25 -19.62
C LEU A 152 -6.93 -8.47 -18.78
N SER A 153 -5.83 -9.12 -18.36
CA SER A 153 -4.76 -8.44 -17.61
C SER A 153 -4.12 -7.31 -18.41
N SER A 154 -3.94 -7.49 -19.73
CA SER A 154 -3.40 -6.46 -20.61
C SER A 154 -4.33 -5.25 -20.69
N ILE A 155 -5.65 -5.47 -20.75
CA ILE A 155 -6.65 -4.39 -20.72
C ILE A 155 -6.65 -3.66 -19.37
N MET A 156 -6.57 -4.42 -18.28
CA MET A 156 -6.54 -3.85 -16.93
C MET A 156 -5.28 -3.03 -16.65
N ALA A 157 -4.16 -3.43 -17.24
CA ALA A 157 -2.86 -2.75 -17.15
C ALA A 157 -2.72 -1.55 -18.11
N LYS A 158 -3.62 -1.41 -19.10
CA LYS A 158 -3.54 -0.31 -20.08
C LYS A 158 -3.77 1.04 -19.40
N ASN A 159 -2.81 1.95 -19.57
CA ASN A 159 -2.95 3.33 -19.10
C ASN A 159 -3.92 4.11 -19.99
N VAL A 160 -4.72 4.96 -19.34
CA VAL A 160 -5.59 5.94 -19.99
C VAL A 160 -4.71 7.02 -20.66
N GLU A 161 -4.94 7.30 -21.94
CA GLU A 161 -4.05 8.15 -22.76
C GLU A 161 -4.43 9.64 -22.70
N GLU A 162 -5.70 9.94 -22.41
CA GLU A 162 -6.30 11.28 -22.43
C GLU A 162 -7.36 11.47 -21.33
N GLY A 163 -7.93 12.67 -21.23
CA GLY A 163 -8.91 13.00 -20.19
C GLY A 163 -8.32 13.18 -18.79
N SER A 164 -9.20 13.31 -17.78
CA SER A 164 -8.81 13.57 -16.38
C SER A 164 -8.09 12.40 -15.71
N GLU A 165 -8.28 11.19 -16.24
CA GLU A 165 -7.71 9.96 -15.71
C GLU A 165 -6.40 9.55 -16.41
N LYS A 166 -5.86 10.41 -17.29
CA LYS A 166 -4.62 10.16 -18.03
C LYS A 166 -3.49 9.64 -17.14
N GLY A 167 -2.82 8.59 -17.62
CA GLY A 167 -1.69 7.94 -16.96
C GLY A 167 -2.07 6.95 -15.85
N LYS A 168 -3.37 6.74 -15.59
CA LYS A 168 -3.86 5.73 -14.64
C LYS A 168 -4.34 4.49 -15.40
N ASN A 169 -4.33 3.33 -14.73
CA ASN A 169 -4.87 2.08 -15.24
C ASN A 169 -5.86 1.45 -14.24
N ALA A 170 -6.59 0.41 -14.68
CA ALA A 170 -7.61 -0.23 -13.87
C ALA A 170 -7.03 -0.98 -12.66
N ILE A 171 -5.78 -1.46 -12.75
CA ILE A 171 -5.06 -2.07 -11.62
C ILE A 171 -4.81 -1.05 -10.50
N LEU A 172 -4.44 0.19 -10.82
CA LEU A 172 -4.35 1.26 -9.83
C LEU A 172 -5.70 1.50 -9.17
N VAL A 173 -6.79 1.56 -9.95
CA VAL A 173 -8.14 1.77 -9.40
C VAL A 173 -8.55 0.63 -8.47
N LEU A 174 -8.21 -0.62 -8.81
CA LEU A 174 -8.43 -1.78 -7.95
C LEU A 174 -7.62 -1.69 -6.64
N ALA A 175 -6.35 -1.27 -6.71
CA ALA A 175 -5.52 -1.02 -5.53
C ALA A 175 -6.11 0.11 -4.65
N ARG A 176 -6.72 1.13 -5.27
CA ARG A 176 -7.42 2.21 -4.56
C ARG A 176 -8.69 1.72 -3.87
N ALA A 177 -9.47 0.86 -4.53
CA ALA A 177 -10.64 0.20 -3.94
C ALA A 177 -10.26 -0.63 -2.73
N LEU A 178 -9.19 -1.40 -2.82
CA LEU A 178 -8.67 -2.15 -1.70
C LEU A 178 -8.26 -1.20 -0.56
N ALA A 179 -7.44 -0.19 -0.83
CA ALA A 179 -7.02 0.76 0.18
C ALA A 179 -8.21 1.43 0.87
N ASN A 180 -9.27 1.81 0.14
CA ASN A 180 -10.47 2.38 0.74
C ASN A 180 -11.22 1.37 1.61
N ALA A 181 -11.47 0.16 1.11
CA ALA A 181 -12.15 -0.90 1.85
C ALA A 181 -11.44 -1.22 3.18
N THR A 182 -10.10 -1.14 3.21
CA THR A 182 -9.31 -1.39 4.42
C THR A 182 -9.39 -0.30 5.48
N THR A 183 -9.87 0.91 5.15
CA THR A 183 -10.04 2.00 6.13
C THR A 183 -11.27 1.83 7.04
N ILE A 184 -12.19 0.92 6.66
CA ILE A 184 -13.45 0.68 7.36
C ILE A 184 -13.34 -0.66 8.09
N SER A 185 -13.38 -0.63 9.43
CA SER A 185 -13.21 -1.83 10.27
C SER A 185 -14.18 -2.95 9.93
N ASP A 186 -15.42 -2.62 9.57
CA ASP A 186 -16.49 -3.59 9.35
C ASP A 186 -16.55 -4.08 7.89
N ASN A 187 -15.63 -3.61 7.04
CA ASN A 187 -15.60 -3.94 5.61
C ASN A 187 -14.53 -4.97 5.24
N GLN A 188 -14.11 -5.80 6.20
CA GLN A 188 -13.06 -6.81 5.98
C GLN A 188 -13.37 -7.84 4.88
N PRO A 189 -14.61 -8.37 4.76
CA PRO A 189 -14.93 -9.31 3.68
C PRO A 189 -14.76 -8.69 2.29
N THR A 190 -15.10 -7.42 2.13
CA THR A 190 -14.91 -6.66 0.89
C THR A 190 -13.43 -6.44 0.60
N ALA A 191 -12.64 -6.06 1.62
CA ALA A 191 -11.20 -5.92 1.45
C ALA A 191 -10.55 -7.25 1.03
N GLU A 192 -10.95 -8.37 1.63
CA GLU A 192 -10.50 -9.71 1.23
C GLU A 192 -10.89 -10.05 -0.21
N LEU A 193 -12.14 -9.79 -0.60
CA LEU A 193 -12.63 -10.05 -1.95
C LEU A 193 -11.82 -9.30 -3.01
N ILE A 194 -11.59 -8.00 -2.79
CA ILE A 194 -10.82 -7.15 -3.71
C ILE A 194 -9.34 -7.58 -3.74
N ALA A 195 -8.78 -7.94 -2.58
CA ALA A 195 -7.39 -8.43 -2.50
C ALA A 195 -7.20 -9.76 -3.25
N GLU A 196 -8.15 -10.70 -3.15
CA GLU A 196 -8.10 -11.96 -3.91
C GLU A 196 -8.29 -11.74 -5.41
N LEU A 197 -9.14 -10.78 -5.83
CA LEU A 197 -9.24 -10.42 -7.25
C LEU A 197 -7.91 -9.90 -7.79
N LEU A 198 -7.27 -8.96 -7.09
CA LEU A 198 -5.95 -8.43 -7.48
C LEU A 198 -4.88 -9.54 -7.52
N ARG A 199 -4.90 -10.45 -6.54
CA ARG A 199 -4.00 -11.62 -6.52
C ARG A 199 -4.30 -12.57 -7.67
N GLY A 200 -5.56 -12.74 -8.05
CA GLY A 200 -5.97 -13.51 -9.21
C GLY A 200 -5.30 -13.00 -10.48
N PHE A 201 -5.41 -11.69 -10.73
CA PHE A 201 -4.76 -11.02 -11.85
C PHE A 201 -3.25 -11.30 -11.88
N LEU A 202 -2.58 -11.09 -10.75
CA LEU A 202 -1.14 -11.34 -10.65
C LEU A 202 -0.77 -12.81 -10.90
N LYS A 203 -1.59 -13.76 -10.45
CA LYS A 203 -1.31 -15.19 -10.66
C LYS A 203 -1.43 -15.61 -12.12
N LYS A 204 -2.42 -15.09 -12.85
CA LYS A 204 -2.61 -15.45 -14.25
C LYS A 204 -1.57 -14.79 -15.13
N SER A 205 -1.29 -13.51 -14.88
CA SER A 205 -0.42 -12.70 -15.76
C SER A 205 0.64 -11.96 -14.95
N PRO A 206 1.57 -12.68 -14.30
CA PRO A 206 2.46 -12.13 -13.29
C PRO A 206 3.33 -10.98 -13.82
N ARG A 207 3.84 -11.09 -15.05
CA ARG A 207 4.69 -10.05 -15.64
C ARG A 207 3.92 -8.78 -16.00
N ILE A 208 2.74 -8.91 -16.61
CA ILE A 208 1.88 -7.78 -17.00
C ILE A 208 1.47 -7.00 -15.77
N ILE A 209 0.94 -7.70 -14.76
CA ILE A 209 0.43 -7.08 -13.54
C ILE A 209 1.55 -6.55 -12.66
N SER A 210 2.69 -7.24 -12.55
CA SER A 210 3.84 -6.71 -11.81
C SER A 210 4.34 -5.40 -12.40
N THR A 211 4.44 -5.33 -13.74
CA THR A 211 4.85 -4.09 -14.43
C THR A 211 3.84 -2.96 -14.17
N ALA A 212 2.54 -3.23 -14.29
CA ALA A 212 1.50 -2.23 -14.02
C ALA A 212 1.46 -1.76 -12.55
N LEU A 213 1.84 -2.63 -11.62
CA LEU A 213 1.91 -2.30 -10.20
C LEU A 213 3.09 -1.38 -9.87
N THR A 214 4.25 -1.60 -10.51
CA THR A 214 5.49 -0.85 -10.25
C THR A 214 5.67 0.37 -11.15
N GLU A 215 4.92 0.48 -12.25
CA GLU A 215 5.01 1.61 -13.17
C GLU A 215 4.74 2.95 -12.45
N GLU A 216 5.61 3.92 -12.69
CA GLU A 216 5.45 5.27 -12.16
C GLU A 216 4.41 6.04 -12.96
N ILE A 217 3.43 6.57 -12.25
CA ILE A 217 2.40 7.44 -12.80
C ILE A 217 3.02 8.81 -13.06
N THR A 218 2.94 9.27 -14.31
CA THR A 218 3.61 10.51 -14.75
C THR A 218 2.70 11.74 -14.77
N TYR A 219 1.39 11.55 -14.60
CA TYR A 219 0.37 12.60 -14.70
C TYR A 219 -0.59 12.62 -13.49
N GLY A 220 -1.32 13.73 -13.33
CA GLY A 220 -2.39 13.86 -12.34
C GLY A 220 -1.93 13.84 -10.87
N SER A 221 -2.89 13.63 -9.96
CA SER A 221 -2.67 13.66 -8.51
C SER A 221 -1.77 12.54 -7.97
N PHE A 222 -1.57 11.48 -8.77
CA PHE A 222 -0.68 10.37 -8.44
C PHE A 222 0.71 10.50 -9.07
N LYS A 223 1.03 11.63 -9.70
CA LYS A 223 2.34 11.87 -10.29
C LYS A 223 3.47 11.51 -9.33
N GLY A 224 4.44 10.75 -9.84
CA GLY A 224 5.61 10.29 -9.11
C GLY A 224 5.38 9.10 -8.17
N LYS A 225 4.20 8.48 -8.19
CA LYS A 225 3.84 7.30 -7.37
C LYS A 225 3.54 6.10 -8.28
N SER A 226 3.59 4.90 -7.73
CA SER A 226 3.12 3.66 -8.38
C SER A 226 1.96 3.05 -7.57
N SER A 227 1.33 2.00 -8.10
CA SER A 227 0.28 1.28 -7.37
C SER A 227 0.82 0.63 -6.08
N ILE A 228 2.12 0.28 -6.04
CA ILE A 228 2.79 -0.20 -4.82
C ILE A 228 2.63 0.78 -3.65
N TYR A 229 2.72 2.10 -3.90
CA TYR A 229 2.52 3.13 -2.87
C TYR A 229 1.13 3.05 -2.22
N VAL A 230 0.11 2.70 -3.00
CA VAL A 230 -1.27 2.53 -2.51
C VAL A 230 -1.40 1.22 -1.74
N LEU A 231 -0.82 0.13 -2.25
CA LEU A 231 -0.88 -1.20 -1.63
C LEU A 231 -0.20 -1.23 -0.25
N VAL A 232 0.95 -0.57 -0.08
CA VAL A 232 1.61 -0.52 1.25
C VAL A 232 0.77 0.25 2.28
N GLY A 233 -0.05 1.21 1.85
CA GLY A 233 -1.02 1.84 2.75
C GLY A 233 -2.19 0.94 3.11
N ALA A 234 -2.66 0.10 2.18
CA ALA A 234 -3.65 -0.93 2.48
C ALA A 234 -3.13 -1.94 3.51
N ILE A 235 -1.84 -2.32 3.43
CA ILE A 235 -1.16 -3.13 4.46
C ILE A 235 -1.22 -2.40 5.82
N LYS A 236 -0.82 -1.13 5.87
CA LYS A 236 -0.84 -0.33 7.11
C LYS A 236 -2.23 -0.28 7.74
N ASN A 237 -3.28 -0.14 6.94
CA ASN A 237 -4.66 -0.06 7.43
C ASN A 237 -5.21 -1.40 7.96
N THR A 238 -4.74 -2.53 7.41
CA THR A 238 -5.26 -3.87 7.75
C THR A 238 -4.52 -4.59 8.86
N VAL A 239 -3.33 -4.12 9.23
CA VAL A 239 -2.45 -4.81 10.19
C VAL A 239 -3.12 -5.14 11.54
N VAL A 240 -4.08 -4.32 11.96
CA VAL A 240 -4.82 -4.50 13.22
C VAL A 240 -6.02 -5.43 13.06
N ASN A 241 -6.76 -5.28 11.98
CA ASN A 241 -8.14 -5.79 11.88
C ASN A 241 -8.31 -6.93 10.87
N ASN A 242 -7.31 -7.19 10.01
CA ASN A 242 -7.43 -8.18 8.94
C ASN A 242 -6.08 -8.82 8.54
N PRO A 243 -5.60 -9.78 9.34
CA PRO A 243 -4.39 -10.55 9.05
C PRO A 243 -4.39 -11.23 7.67
N LYS A 244 -5.58 -11.64 7.18
CA LYS A 244 -5.71 -12.34 5.90
C LYS A 244 -5.43 -11.42 4.71
N VAL A 245 -5.90 -10.18 4.73
CA VAL A 245 -5.54 -9.19 3.70
C VAL A 245 -4.05 -8.88 3.74
N VAL A 246 -3.44 -8.75 4.93
CA VAL A 246 -1.98 -8.59 5.04
C VAL A 246 -1.27 -9.78 4.39
N GLN A 247 -1.69 -11.01 4.66
CA GLN A 247 -1.11 -12.21 4.07
C GLN A 247 -1.22 -12.20 2.53
N ILE A 248 -2.36 -11.81 1.96
CA ILE A 248 -2.57 -11.71 0.51
C ILE A 248 -1.66 -10.63 -0.09
N LEU A 249 -1.62 -9.44 0.49
CA LEU A 249 -0.80 -8.32 0.03
C LEU A 249 0.70 -8.61 0.15
N SER A 250 1.12 -9.29 1.22
CA SER A 250 2.49 -9.78 1.37
C SER A 250 2.88 -10.72 0.23
N ARG A 251 2.02 -11.68 -0.12
CA ARG A 251 2.26 -12.58 -1.26
C ARG A 251 2.33 -11.83 -2.58
N ILE A 252 1.46 -10.84 -2.79
CA ILE A 252 1.52 -9.97 -3.97
C ILE A 252 2.88 -9.29 -4.08
N LEU A 253 3.37 -8.66 -3.00
CA LEU A 253 4.68 -7.99 -3.02
C LEU A 253 5.85 -8.96 -3.29
N ILE A 254 5.79 -10.17 -2.74
CA ILE A 254 6.80 -11.22 -2.99
C ILE A 254 6.74 -11.73 -4.43
N ASP A 255 5.55 -11.88 -5.01
CA ASP A 255 5.42 -12.32 -6.40
C ASP A 255 5.87 -11.22 -7.37
N VAL A 256 5.59 -9.95 -7.07
CA VAL A 256 6.14 -8.80 -7.81
C VAL A 256 7.66 -8.73 -7.68
N SER A 257 8.24 -9.00 -6.50
CA SER A 257 9.70 -8.96 -6.32
C SER A 257 10.44 -10.00 -7.17
N LYS A 258 9.80 -11.14 -7.47
CA LYS A 258 10.35 -12.17 -8.36
C LYS A 258 10.29 -11.77 -9.84
N MET A 259 9.29 -10.98 -10.23
CA MET A 259 9.03 -10.61 -11.63
C MET A 259 9.71 -9.32 -12.04
N CYS A 260 9.63 -8.29 -11.19
CA CYS A 260 10.12 -6.94 -11.40
C CYS A 260 10.93 -6.44 -10.19
N PRO A 261 12.04 -7.11 -9.81
CA PRO A 261 12.80 -6.80 -8.59
C PRO A 261 13.29 -5.35 -8.55
N ALA A 262 13.90 -4.87 -9.65
CA ALA A 262 14.44 -3.52 -9.74
C ALA A 262 13.33 -2.45 -9.64
N ASP A 263 12.25 -2.61 -10.41
CA ASP A 263 11.14 -1.64 -10.44
C ASP A 263 10.39 -1.61 -9.10
N LEU A 264 10.28 -2.75 -8.41
CA LEU A 264 9.72 -2.81 -7.07
C LEU A 264 10.61 -2.09 -6.06
N VAL A 265 11.93 -2.33 -6.09
CA VAL A 265 12.89 -1.64 -5.22
C VAL A 265 12.82 -0.13 -5.46
N ASP A 266 12.78 0.32 -6.72
CA ASP A 266 12.64 1.74 -7.07
C ASP A 266 11.34 2.33 -6.54
N SER A 267 10.22 1.62 -6.71
CA SER A 267 8.92 2.01 -6.14
C SER A 267 8.96 2.13 -4.62
N LEU A 268 9.62 1.20 -3.93
CA LEU A 268 9.68 1.15 -2.46
C LEU A 268 10.65 2.17 -1.86
N CYS A 269 11.76 2.44 -2.55
CA CYS A 269 12.83 3.34 -2.11
C CYS A 269 12.69 4.76 -2.65
N LYS A 270 11.63 5.09 -3.39
CA LYS A 270 11.36 6.47 -3.79
C LYS A 270 10.86 7.28 -2.60
N ILE A 271 11.39 8.50 -2.43
CA ILE A 271 10.83 9.48 -1.47
C ILE A 271 9.72 10.23 -2.17
N HIS A 272 8.54 10.25 -1.57
CA HIS A 272 7.39 10.97 -2.13
C HIS A 272 7.28 12.38 -1.54
N GLU A 273 7.20 13.39 -2.40
CA GLU A 273 7.13 14.80 -1.98
C GLU A 273 5.72 15.23 -1.56
N LEU A 274 4.69 14.48 -1.98
CA LEU A 274 3.28 14.78 -1.78
C LEU A 274 2.50 13.51 -1.42
N GLY A 275 1.43 13.67 -0.64
CA GLY A 275 0.55 12.57 -0.20
C GLY A 275 0.63 12.29 1.30
N PRO A 276 -0.15 11.30 1.79
CA PRO A 276 -0.22 10.97 3.22
C PRO A 276 1.11 10.54 3.85
N TYR A 277 2.07 10.09 3.04
CA TYR A 277 3.39 9.62 3.49
C TYR A 277 4.54 10.48 2.96
N LYS A 278 4.31 11.78 2.84
CA LYS A 278 5.33 12.75 2.41
C LYS A 278 6.64 12.59 3.19
N GLY A 279 7.76 12.59 2.45
CA GLY A 279 9.11 12.50 2.99
C GLY A 279 9.54 11.12 3.47
N MET A 280 8.73 10.08 3.19
CA MET A 280 9.06 8.69 3.50
C MET A 280 9.18 7.85 2.23
N HIS A 281 10.01 6.83 2.31
CA HIS A 281 9.99 5.68 1.42
C HIS A 281 8.71 4.86 1.64
N ALA A 282 8.15 4.27 0.59
CA ALA A 282 7.08 3.28 0.75
C ALA A 282 7.53 2.06 1.57
N LEU A 283 8.83 1.72 1.54
CA LEU A 283 9.44 0.74 2.44
C LEU A 283 9.21 1.08 3.94
N HIS A 284 9.28 2.35 4.32
CA HIS A 284 9.05 2.75 5.72
C HIS A 284 7.62 2.47 6.18
N ILE A 285 6.64 2.49 5.27
CA ILE A 285 5.24 2.17 5.58
C ILE A 285 5.10 0.68 5.94
N ILE A 286 5.85 -0.20 5.26
CA ILE A 286 5.93 -1.63 5.60
C ILE A 286 6.54 -1.81 7.00
N LEU A 287 7.61 -1.06 7.32
CA LEU A 287 8.26 -1.13 8.64
C LEU A 287 7.39 -0.58 9.77
N ILE A 288 6.63 0.50 9.53
CA ILE A 288 5.62 1.01 10.47
C ILE A 288 4.54 -0.05 10.72
N SER A 289 4.14 -0.76 9.67
CA SER A 289 3.20 -1.87 9.78
C SER A 289 3.80 -3.02 10.59
N LEU A 290 5.08 -3.36 10.39
CA LEU A 290 5.78 -4.39 11.15
C LEU A 290 5.82 -4.05 12.65
N VAL A 291 6.14 -2.81 13.00
CA VAL A 291 6.11 -2.33 14.39
C VAL A 291 4.69 -2.46 14.94
N SER A 292 3.68 -2.00 14.20
CA SER A 292 2.28 -2.06 14.64
C SER A 292 1.81 -3.51 14.88
N ALA A 293 2.19 -4.44 14.00
CA ALA A 293 1.91 -5.86 14.16
C ALA A 293 2.53 -6.43 15.44
N ALA A 294 3.75 -5.99 15.79
CA ALA A 294 4.49 -6.47 16.95
C ALA A 294 3.89 -6.04 18.31
N TYR A 295 3.09 -4.97 18.33
CA TYR A 295 2.39 -4.48 19.53
C TYR A 295 1.02 -5.15 19.75
N ILE A 296 0.61 -6.08 18.88
CA ILE A 296 -0.67 -6.77 18.99
C ILE A 296 -0.43 -8.19 19.50
N ASP A 297 -1.06 -8.51 20.63
CA ASP A 297 -1.03 -9.85 21.21
C ASP A 297 -1.46 -10.92 20.20
N LYS A 298 -0.75 -12.05 20.18
CA LYS A 298 -1.04 -13.22 19.32
C LYS A 298 -1.01 -12.94 17.81
N ASN A 299 -0.34 -11.87 17.35
CA ASN A 299 -0.27 -11.48 15.93
C ASN A 299 0.98 -12.00 15.19
N SER A 300 1.52 -13.16 15.60
CA SER A 300 2.76 -13.74 15.06
C SER A 300 2.72 -14.00 13.55
N GLU A 301 1.55 -14.34 13.00
CA GLU A 301 1.41 -14.61 11.56
C GLU A 301 1.57 -13.33 10.73
N THR A 302 0.85 -12.26 11.08
CA THR A 302 0.98 -10.96 10.42
C THR A 302 2.41 -10.43 10.52
N LEU A 303 3.02 -10.52 11.71
CA LEU A 303 4.42 -10.16 11.92
C LEU A 303 5.35 -10.93 10.99
N SER A 304 5.16 -12.26 10.89
CA SER A 304 5.94 -13.15 10.03
C SER A 304 5.76 -12.85 8.54
N ASN A 305 4.53 -12.53 8.10
CA ASN A 305 4.27 -12.15 6.71
C ASN A 305 4.94 -10.84 6.32
N LEU A 306 5.01 -9.85 7.23
CA LEU A 306 5.63 -8.55 6.95
C LEU A 306 7.16 -8.64 6.91
N ILE A 307 7.76 -9.41 7.81
CA ILE A 307 9.22 -9.61 7.82
C ILE A 307 9.69 -10.53 6.70
N ASP A 308 8.89 -11.50 6.27
CA ASP A 308 9.18 -12.31 5.07
C ASP A 308 9.21 -11.43 3.82
N VAL A 309 8.22 -10.55 3.62
CA VAL A 309 8.23 -9.56 2.52
C VAL A 309 9.51 -8.72 2.55
N LEU A 310 9.87 -8.16 3.71
CA LEU A 310 11.08 -7.37 3.85
C LEU A 310 12.33 -8.18 3.48
N SER A 311 12.42 -9.42 3.93
CA SER A 311 13.56 -10.31 3.68
C SER A 311 13.69 -10.65 2.20
N GLN A 312 12.60 -11.06 1.55
CA GLN A 312 12.57 -11.42 0.13
C GLN A 312 12.94 -10.22 -0.76
N ILE A 313 12.41 -9.03 -0.46
CA ILE A 313 12.73 -7.81 -1.22
C ILE A 313 14.21 -7.44 -1.01
N TRP A 314 14.69 -7.51 0.23
CA TRP A 314 16.10 -7.24 0.55
C TRP A 314 17.06 -8.22 -0.13
N GLU A 315 16.72 -9.51 -0.22
CA GLU A 315 17.53 -10.52 -0.92
C GLU A 315 17.54 -10.30 -2.43
N SER A 316 16.45 -9.77 -3.01
CA SER A 316 16.37 -9.42 -4.43
C SER A 316 17.10 -8.11 -4.80
N ASN A 317 17.53 -7.33 -3.81
CA ASN A 317 18.12 -6.00 -3.99
C ASN A 317 19.61 -6.06 -4.34
N SER A 318 19.93 -5.90 -5.63
CA SER A 318 21.30 -5.99 -6.14
C SER A 318 22.12 -4.69 -6.05
N ASP A 319 21.49 -3.52 -5.91
CA ASP A 319 22.14 -2.21 -6.00
C ASP A 319 22.32 -1.48 -4.65
N GLY A 320 21.91 -2.11 -3.55
CA GLY A 320 22.04 -1.54 -2.20
C GLY A 320 21.03 -0.42 -1.87
N LYS A 321 20.03 -0.14 -2.72
CA LYS A 321 18.99 0.87 -2.42
C LYS A 321 18.20 0.55 -1.17
N ILE A 322 17.80 -0.71 -0.98
CA ILE A 322 17.09 -1.13 0.24
C ILE A 322 17.95 -0.89 1.49
N ASN A 323 19.25 -1.22 1.44
CA ASN A 323 20.18 -0.92 2.55
C ASN A 323 20.17 0.57 2.87
N SER A 324 20.36 1.39 1.83
CA SER A 324 20.38 2.86 1.95
C SER A 324 19.09 3.38 2.58
N ALA A 325 17.92 2.92 2.09
CA ALA A 325 16.62 3.28 2.63
C ALA A 325 16.43 2.83 4.08
N LEU A 326 16.89 1.64 4.47
CA LEU A 326 16.82 1.16 5.85
C LEU A 326 17.66 1.99 6.83
N MET A 327 18.78 2.55 6.35
CA MET A 327 19.72 3.32 7.17
C MET A 327 19.43 4.83 7.15
N GLN A 328 18.77 5.32 6.10
CA GLN A 328 18.45 6.73 5.95
C GLN A 328 17.46 7.21 7.01
N THR A 329 17.78 8.35 7.62
CA THR A 329 16.90 9.05 8.55
C THR A 329 15.75 9.72 7.80
N ILE A 330 14.53 9.55 8.29
CA ILE A 330 13.35 10.29 7.83
C ILE A 330 13.46 11.73 8.32
N HIS A 331 13.35 12.71 7.43
CA HIS A 331 13.57 14.12 7.79
C HIS A 331 12.30 14.90 8.12
N THR A 332 11.13 14.37 7.80
CA THR A 332 9.86 15.12 7.92
C THR A 332 8.72 14.23 8.40
N GLY A 333 7.67 14.86 8.94
CA GLY A 333 6.45 14.16 9.35
C GLY A 333 6.54 13.53 10.73
N GLU A 334 5.57 12.68 11.06
CA GLU A 334 5.42 12.09 12.40
C GLU A 334 6.59 11.16 12.78
N HIS A 335 7.22 10.54 11.78
CA HIS A 335 8.33 9.61 11.96
C HIS A 335 9.70 10.25 11.69
N ALA A 336 9.79 11.59 11.70
CA ALA A 336 11.06 12.29 11.59
C ALA A 336 12.08 11.78 12.64
N ASP A 337 13.35 11.79 12.25
CA ASP A 337 14.50 11.34 13.04
C ASP A 337 14.47 9.84 13.41
N LEU A 338 13.68 9.03 12.69
CA LEU A 338 13.75 7.57 12.71
C LEU A 338 14.40 7.06 11.42
N ASN A 339 15.05 5.90 11.50
CA ASN A 339 15.46 5.11 10.33
C ASN A 339 14.80 3.72 10.37
N GLY A 340 14.91 2.96 9.29
CA GLY A 340 14.34 1.61 9.19
C GLY A 340 14.92 0.62 10.21
N ILE A 341 16.21 0.69 10.51
CA ILE A 341 16.86 -0.16 11.53
C ILE A 341 16.24 0.04 12.92
N MET A 342 15.94 1.29 13.30
CA MET A 342 15.20 1.60 14.52
C MET A 342 13.83 0.94 14.54
N MET A 343 13.08 0.99 13.43
CA MET A 343 11.77 0.37 13.34
C MET A 343 11.86 -1.16 13.52
N ILE A 344 12.85 -1.81 12.92
CA ILE A 344 13.05 -3.26 13.07
C ILE A 344 13.44 -3.63 14.51
N ALA A 345 14.35 -2.88 15.14
CA ALA A 345 14.74 -3.10 16.53
C ALA A 345 13.54 -2.93 17.49
N ARG A 346 12.68 -1.94 17.23
CA ARG A 346 11.44 -1.75 18.00
C ARG A 346 10.44 -2.88 17.79
N ALA A 347 10.25 -3.33 16.55
CA ALA A 347 9.40 -4.48 16.26
C ALA A 347 9.90 -5.72 16.99
N LEU A 348 11.22 -5.95 17.05
CA LEU A 348 11.80 -7.06 17.81
C LEU A 348 11.51 -6.94 19.31
N THR A 349 11.76 -5.77 19.92
CA THR A 349 11.50 -5.55 21.35
C THR A 349 10.02 -5.74 21.68
N ALA A 350 9.11 -5.14 20.89
CA ALA A 350 7.68 -5.31 21.07
C ALA A 350 7.25 -6.78 20.92
N ALA A 351 7.74 -7.46 19.88
CA ALA A 351 7.43 -8.87 19.68
C ALA A 351 7.90 -9.76 20.84
N ILE A 352 9.02 -9.42 21.50
CA ILE A 352 9.47 -10.09 22.72
C ILE A 352 8.50 -9.83 23.87
N ASP A 353 8.13 -8.57 24.11
CA ASP A 353 7.24 -8.17 25.20
C ASP A 353 5.85 -8.82 25.06
N HIS A 354 5.38 -8.99 23.82
CA HIS A 354 4.11 -9.64 23.47
C HIS A 354 4.22 -11.15 23.16
N GLN A 355 5.38 -11.78 23.44
CA GLN A 355 5.61 -13.23 23.27
C GLN A 355 5.31 -13.77 21.86
N LEU A 356 5.58 -12.97 20.83
CA LEU A 356 5.38 -13.33 19.43
C LEU A 356 6.58 -14.12 18.86
N ALA A 357 6.39 -14.71 17.68
CA ALA A 357 7.46 -15.43 16.98
C ALA A 357 8.53 -14.44 16.45
N ILE A 358 9.68 -14.36 17.12
CA ILE A 358 10.74 -13.39 16.78
C ILE A 358 11.85 -13.92 15.88
N ALA A 359 11.89 -15.24 15.64
CA ALA A 359 12.97 -15.87 14.87
C ALA A 359 13.19 -15.22 13.49
N PRO A 360 12.15 -14.89 12.71
CA PRO A 360 12.33 -14.25 11.41
C PRO A 360 12.97 -12.85 11.50
N ILE A 361 12.61 -12.04 12.52
CA ILE A 361 13.20 -10.71 12.71
C ILE A 361 14.69 -10.83 13.08
N ILE A 362 15.02 -11.77 13.98
CA ILE A 362 16.40 -12.03 14.38
C ILE A 362 17.23 -12.51 13.19
N GLU A 363 16.69 -13.39 12.35
CA GLU A 363 17.35 -13.88 11.16
C GLU A 363 17.63 -12.76 10.15
N PHE A 364 16.61 -11.95 9.83
CA PHE A 364 16.76 -10.78 8.97
C PHE A 364 17.87 -9.84 9.48
N LEU A 365 17.79 -9.40 10.74
CA LEU A 365 18.79 -8.50 11.33
C LEU A 365 20.20 -9.09 11.24
N ASN A 366 20.33 -10.37 11.55
CA ASN A 366 21.60 -11.08 11.51
C ASN A 366 22.20 -11.18 10.10
N ASN A 367 21.37 -11.32 9.08
CA ASN A 367 21.79 -11.36 7.68
C ASN A 367 22.16 -9.95 7.20
N PHE A 368 21.35 -8.94 7.56
CA PHE A 368 21.63 -7.53 7.29
C PHE A 368 22.97 -7.09 7.89
N ILE A 369 23.21 -7.36 9.17
CA ILE A 369 24.48 -7.02 9.85
C ILE A 369 25.66 -7.73 9.18
N LYS A 370 25.49 -9.01 8.80
CA LYS A 370 26.54 -9.78 8.14
C LYS A 370 26.90 -9.24 6.75
N SER A 371 25.95 -8.58 6.08
CA SER A 371 26.22 -7.90 4.80
C SER A 371 27.14 -6.68 4.94
N ASP A 372 27.36 -6.21 6.18
CA ASP A 372 28.29 -5.11 6.53
C ASP A 372 28.06 -3.86 5.66
N PRO A 373 26.82 -3.33 5.59
CA PRO A 373 26.51 -2.21 4.73
C PRO A 373 27.25 -0.95 5.20
N LYS A 374 27.54 -0.06 4.24
CA LYS A 374 28.13 1.25 4.55
C LYS A 374 27.20 2.02 5.49
N ASP A 375 27.74 2.72 6.48
CA ASP A 375 26.99 3.51 7.47
C ASP A 375 26.18 2.69 8.51
N LEU A 376 26.50 1.39 8.67
CA LEU A 376 25.91 0.51 9.68
C LEU A 376 26.02 1.11 11.11
N ASP A 377 27.15 1.71 11.47
CA ASP A 377 27.34 2.40 12.75
C ASP A 377 26.38 3.56 12.91
N SER A 378 26.31 4.47 11.93
CA SER A 378 25.40 5.61 11.97
C SER A 378 23.96 5.13 12.17
N ALA A 379 23.52 4.10 11.45
CA ALA A 379 22.16 3.56 11.58
C ALA A 379 21.86 2.98 12.97
N PHE A 380 22.79 2.22 13.56
CA PHE A 380 22.63 1.57 14.88
C PHE A 380 22.93 2.48 16.08
N THR A 381 23.59 3.61 15.85
CA THR A 381 23.89 4.63 16.88
C THR A 381 22.98 5.84 16.83
N HIS A 382 22.22 6.02 15.73
CA HIS A 382 21.27 7.10 15.57
C HIS A 382 20.26 7.12 16.73
N LYS A 383 20.21 8.25 17.44
CA LYS A 383 19.26 8.48 18.52
C LYS A 383 18.04 9.17 17.93
N ALA A 384 16.89 8.58 18.15
CA ALA A 384 15.62 9.20 17.86
C ALA A 384 15.39 10.42 18.81
N PRO A 385 14.57 11.40 18.43
CA PRO A 385 14.53 12.70 19.07
C PRO A 385 13.93 12.60 20.47
N LYS A 386 14.17 13.62 21.31
CA LYS A 386 13.62 13.68 22.68
C LYS A 386 12.10 13.51 22.63
N SER A 387 11.64 12.37 23.10
CA SER A 387 10.24 11.99 23.26
C SER A 387 9.92 11.94 24.74
N THR A 388 8.64 12.12 25.10
CA THR A 388 8.15 11.88 26.47
C THR A 388 8.26 10.41 26.89
N ILE A 389 8.58 9.51 25.95
CA ILE A 389 8.73 8.07 26.18
C ILE A 389 10.21 7.69 26.09
N GLY A 390 10.76 7.15 27.19
CA GLY A 390 12.20 6.87 27.31
C GLY A 390 12.77 5.99 26.19
N ASN A 391 12.06 4.93 25.79
CA ASN A 391 12.51 4.02 24.72
C ASN A 391 12.54 4.67 23.33
N TYR A 392 11.80 5.78 23.13
CA TYR A 392 11.85 6.53 21.88
C TYR A 392 13.15 7.33 21.71
N THR A 393 13.97 7.46 22.75
CA THR A 393 15.22 8.23 22.72
C THR A 393 16.48 7.36 22.62
N LEU A 394 16.31 6.03 22.72
CA LEU A 394 17.42 5.08 22.62
C LEU A 394 17.83 4.90 21.16
N SER A 395 19.10 4.58 20.92
CA SER A 395 19.56 4.08 19.63
C SER A 395 19.19 2.60 19.44
N PRO A 396 19.16 2.06 18.20
CA PRO A 396 18.84 0.64 17.99
C PRO A 396 19.78 -0.30 18.75
N LEU A 397 21.08 0.00 18.81
CA LEU A 397 22.05 -0.77 19.57
C LEU A 397 21.74 -0.79 21.06
N LEU A 398 21.46 0.38 21.65
CA LEU A 398 21.15 0.49 23.07
C LEU A 398 19.83 -0.22 23.41
N LEU A 399 18.84 -0.14 22.52
CA LEU A 399 17.57 -0.86 22.65
C LEU A 399 17.81 -2.38 22.70
N LEU A 400 18.60 -2.94 21.78
CA LEU A 400 18.94 -4.36 21.77
C LEU A 400 19.67 -4.81 23.04
N ILE A 401 20.65 -4.02 23.53
CA ILE A 401 21.38 -4.32 24.76
C ILE A 401 20.45 -4.28 25.98
N ASN A 402 19.58 -3.27 26.07
CA ASN A 402 18.63 -3.15 27.18
C ASN A 402 17.61 -4.29 27.17
N THR A 403 17.05 -4.63 26.00
CA THR A 403 16.15 -5.79 25.83
C THR A 403 16.87 -7.08 26.24
N TRP A 404 18.13 -7.29 25.83
CA TRP A 404 18.92 -8.44 26.27
C TRP A 404 19.12 -8.47 27.78
N SER A 405 19.51 -7.36 28.41
CA SER A 405 19.78 -7.28 29.85
C SER A 405 18.55 -7.62 30.68
N ASN A 406 17.41 -7.05 30.30
CA ASN A 406 16.15 -7.12 31.05
C ASN A 406 15.37 -8.42 30.83
N ASN A 407 15.67 -9.17 29.77
CA ASN A 407 14.95 -10.41 29.47
C ASN A 407 15.33 -11.54 30.45
N LYS A 408 14.37 -12.37 30.86
CA LYS A 408 14.59 -13.49 31.78
C LYS A 408 14.71 -14.84 31.07
N ASP A 409 14.23 -14.95 29.84
CA ASP A 409 14.29 -16.15 29.03
C ASP A 409 15.71 -16.38 28.50
N SER A 410 16.30 -17.53 28.83
CA SER A 410 17.67 -17.89 28.46
C SER A 410 17.86 -18.11 26.96
N PHE A 411 16.82 -18.63 26.28
CA PHE A 411 16.83 -18.83 24.83
C PHE A 411 16.81 -17.47 24.12
N LEU A 412 15.90 -16.57 24.50
CA LEU A 412 15.83 -15.21 23.96
C LEU A 412 17.12 -14.43 24.21
N LYS A 413 17.66 -14.52 25.43
CA LYS A 413 18.97 -13.93 25.77
C LYS A 413 20.08 -14.43 24.87
N THR A 414 20.13 -15.73 24.60
CA THR A 414 21.15 -16.31 23.71
C THR A 414 21.01 -15.79 22.28
N LYS A 415 19.78 -15.71 21.75
CA LYS A 415 19.51 -15.20 20.40
C LYS A 415 19.89 -13.72 20.26
N LEU A 416 19.47 -12.87 21.20
CA LEU A 416 19.84 -11.44 21.23
C LEU A 416 21.36 -11.25 21.39
N GLN A 417 22.00 -12.04 22.27
CA GLN A 417 23.44 -11.98 22.46
C GLN A 417 24.20 -12.31 21.17
N ASN A 418 23.71 -13.27 20.38
CA ASN A 418 24.30 -13.59 19.07
C ASN A 418 24.17 -12.42 18.09
N THR A 419 23.02 -11.74 18.04
CA THR A 419 22.84 -10.53 17.21
C THR A 419 23.79 -9.41 17.63
N ILE A 420 23.91 -9.16 18.94
CA ILE A 420 24.84 -8.13 19.46
C ILE A 420 26.29 -8.52 19.18
N TYR A 421 26.65 -9.80 19.27
CA TYR A 421 27.99 -10.27 18.93
C TYR A 421 28.31 -10.07 17.44
N LYS A 422 27.34 -10.28 16.53
CA LYS A 422 27.52 -9.97 15.10
C LYS A 422 27.77 -8.49 14.86
N LEU A 423 27.04 -7.60 15.55
CA LEU A 423 27.32 -6.15 15.51
C LEU A 423 28.73 -5.86 16.01
N ALA A 424 29.13 -6.45 17.14
CA ALA A 424 30.47 -6.28 17.71
C ALA A 424 31.60 -6.83 16.82
N SER A 425 31.28 -7.73 15.90
CA SER A 425 32.22 -8.32 14.92
C SER A 425 32.25 -7.55 13.59
N SER A 426 31.35 -6.59 13.39
CA SER A 426 31.33 -5.73 12.18
C SER A 426 32.52 -4.79 12.14
N LYS A 427 32.80 -4.21 10.96
CA LYS A 427 33.90 -3.25 10.81
C LYS A 427 33.65 -1.96 11.60
N SER A 428 32.40 -1.53 11.69
CA SER A 428 32.02 -0.28 12.38
C SER A 428 31.79 -0.44 13.89
N ALA A 429 32.18 -1.59 14.47
CA ALA A 429 31.95 -1.90 15.88
C ALA A 429 32.70 -0.95 16.84
N ILE A 430 33.85 -0.42 16.41
CA ILE A 430 34.62 0.54 17.20
C ILE A 430 33.85 1.86 17.33
N GLU A 431 33.33 2.38 16.22
CA GLU A 431 32.53 3.60 16.15
C GLU A 431 31.26 3.46 17.00
N MET A 432 30.57 2.33 16.88
CA MET A 432 29.40 2.00 17.70
C MET A 432 29.70 2.02 19.21
N SER A 433 30.90 1.64 19.62
CA SER A 433 31.26 1.62 21.05
C SER A 433 31.36 3.01 21.68
N TYR A 434 31.63 4.05 20.88
CA TYR A 434 31.70 5.43 21.33
C TYR A 434 30.32 6.05 21.59
N SER A 435 29.25 5.49 21.01
CA SER A 435 27.89 6.00 21.23
C SER A 435 27.22 5.49 22.50
N LEU A 436 27.89 4.60 23.25
CA LEU A 436 27.35 3.93 24.44
C LEU A 436 28.03 4.44 25.70
N ASP A 437 27.32 4.37 26.82
CA ASP A 437 27.81 4.69 28.15
C ASP A 437 27.53 3.59 29.17
N GLY A 438 28.21 3.66 30.31
CA GLY A 438 27.97 2.80 31.47
C GLY A 438 28.10 1.30 31.20
N GLU A 439 27.20 0.51 31.80
CA GLU A 439 27.15 -0.95 31.65
C GLU A 439 26.94 -1.42 30.19
N PRO A 440 26.04 -0.83 29.38
CA PRO A 440 25.93 -1.16 27.95
C PRO A 440 27.26 -1.07 27.19
N LYS A 441 28.04 -0.01 27.45
CA LYS A 441 29.35 0.19 26.83
C LYS A 441 30.34 -0.90 27.24
N LEU A 442 30.42 -1.19 28.54
CA LEU A 442 31.30 -2.23 29.08
C LEU A 442 30.97 -3.59 28.45
N PHE A 443 29.68 -3.93 28.36
CA PHE A 443 29.21 -5.16 27.75
C PHE A 443 29.60 -5.25 26.27
N PHE A 444 29.34 -4.20 25.50
CA PHE A 444 29.62 -4.19 24.06
C PHE A 444 31.13 -4.25 23.78
N ILE A 445 31.96 -3.45 24.46
CA ILE A 445 33.42 -3.47 24.31
C ILE A 445 34.01 -4.85 24.61
N LYS A 446 33.50 -5.58 25.63
CA LYS A 446 33.94 -6.96 25.90
C LYS A 446 33.71 -7.87 24.68
N LYS A 447 32.60 -7.68 23.97
CA LYS A 447 32.29 -8.44 22.73
C LYS A 447 33.18 -8.00 21.57
N VAL A 448 33.40 -6.69 21.39
CA VAL A 448 34.31 -6.14 20.37
C VAL A 448 35.74 -6.66 20.58
N ALA A 449 36.23 -6.62 21.83
CA ALA A 449 37.55 -7.10 22.18
C ALA A 449 37.74 -8.58 21.87
N SER A 450 36.71 -9.40 22.15
CA SER A 450 36.71 -10.82 21.81
C SER A 450 36.65 -11.08 20.31
N ALA A 451 35.92 -10.27 19.54
CA ALA A 451 35.75 -10.45 18.10
C ALA A 451 37.00 -10.00 17.31
N HIS A 452 37.63 -8.91 17.74
CA HIS A 452 38.77 -8.28 17.04
C HIS A 452 40.12 -8.52 17.73
N SER A 453 40.17 -9.40 18.73
CA SER A 453 41.38 -9.73 19.50
C SER A 453 42.11 -8.51 20.07
N LEU A 454 41.35 -7.53 20.58
CA LEU A 454 41.92 -6.29 21.11
C LEU A 454 42.75 -6.55 22.37
N ASN A 455 43.88 -5.85 22.51
CA ASN A 455 44.71 -5.94 23.71
C ASN A 455 44.13 -5.11 24.87
N LYS A 456 44.70 -5.27 26.08
CA LYS A 456 44.23 -4.54 27.28
C LYS A 456 44.30 -3.02 27.15
N ALA A 457 45.30 -2.49 26.43
CA ALA A 457 45.45 -1.05 26.23
C ALA A 457 44.36 -0.50 25.31
N ASP A 458 44.02 -1.22 24.24
CA ASP A 458 42.93 -0.87 23.33
C ASP A 458 41.57 -0.89 24.03
N VAL A 459 41.32 -1.90 24.87
CA VAL A 459 40.11 -1.98 25.70
C VAL A 459 40.01 -0.81 26.68
N ALA A 460 41.11 -0.49 27.37
CA ALA A 460 41.15 0.65 28.29
C ALA A 460 40.89 1.98 27.57
N ARG A 461 41.47 2.16 26.37
CA ARG A 461 41.24 3.33 25.53
C ARG A 461 39.76 3.48 25.15
N LEU A 462 39.12 2.42 24.65
CA LEU A 462 37.70 2.45 24.27
C LEU A 462 36.80 2.77 25.47
N LEU A 463 37.11 2.24 26.65
CA LEU A 463 36.34 2.53 27.88
C LEU A 463 36.45 4.00 28.30
N SER A 464 37.62 4.63 28.13
CA SER A 464 37.89 5.99 28.61
C SER A 464 37.19 7.13 27.85
N MET A 465 36.68 6.89 26.63
CA MET A 465 36.04 7.93 25.80
C MET A 465 34.54 8.06 26.09
N ALA A 466 34.08 9.10 26.78
CA ALA A 466 32.67 9.24 27.19
C ALA A 466 31.69 9.39 26.01
N GLY A 467 30.50 8.80 26.14
CA GLY A 467 29.30 9.09 25.35
C GLY A 467 28.33 10.01 26.11
N GLU A 468 27.27 10.44 25.43
CA GLU A 468 26.21 11.28 26.00
C GLU A 468 24.99 10.45 26.46
N ASN A 469 24.67 10.48 27.77
CA ASN A 469 23.62 9.69 28.47
C ASN A 469 22.16 9.94 28.02
N PRO A 470 21.25 8.94 28.19
CA PRO A 470 19.98 9.22 28.89
C PRO A 470 19.41 8.12 29.81
N SER A 471 18.47 8.58 30.64
CA SER A 471 17.74 7.94 31.76
C SER A 471 16.65 6.93 31.38
N SER A 472 16.42 5.94 32.25
CA SER A 472 15.38 4.90 32.15
C SER A 472 14.02 5.32 32.73
N VAL A 473 12.94 5.17 31.96
CA VAL A 473 11.51 5.28 32.39
C VAL A 473 10.72 4.12 31.75
N PRO A 474 9.68 3.54 32.40
CA PRO A 474 8.98 2.33 31.93
C PRO A 474 8.12 2.54 30.67
N LEU A 475 7.79 1.41 30.02
CA LEU A 475 7.01 1.28 28.77
C LEU A 475 5.53 1.69 28.92
N ASP A 476 5.01 2.39 27.92
CA ASP A 476 3.58 2.65 27.71
C ASP A 476 3.14 2.01 26.39
N SER A 477 2.33 0.96 26.49
CA SER A 477 1.80 0.16 25.37
C SER A 477 0.67 0.88 24.62
N ASP A 478 -0.09 1.74 25.28
CA ASP A 478 -1.28 2.37 24.70
C ASP A 478 -0.89 3.47 23.71
N PHE A 479 0.28 4.09 23.91
CA PHE A 479 0.82 5.12 23.03
C PHE A 479 1.07 4.65 21.59
N PHE A 480 1.59 3.43 21.39
CA PHE A 480 1.97 2.95 20.06
C PHE A 480 0.75 2.61 19.22
N LEU A 481 -0.26 2.01 19.84
CA LEU A 481 -1.55 1.79 19.20
C LEU A 481 -2.24 3.11 18.92
N THR A 482 -2.15 4.11 19.81
CA THR A 482 -2.76 5.40 19.58
C THR A 482 -2.06 6.20 18.49
N ARG A 483 -0.73 6.42 18.50
CA ARG A 483 -0.05 7.21 17.44
C ARG A 483 -0.12 6.58 16.05
N ASN A 484 0.11 5.26 15.93
CA ASN A 484 0.02 4.58 14.64
C ASN A 484 -1.43 4.50 14.12
N ASN A 485 -2.45 4.57 15.00
CA ASN A 485 -3.87 4.68 14.63
C ASN A 485 -4.41 6.14 14.59
N LEU A 486 -3.71 7.13 15.15
CA LEU A 486 -4.13 8.55 15.25
C LEU A 486 -3.70 9.41 14.06
N GLY A 487 -3.14 8.80 13.03
CA GLY A 487 -3.38 9.33 11.69
C GLY A 487 -4.89 9.25 11.44
N LYS A 488 -5.62 10.37 11.60
CA LYS A 488 -7.02 10.55 11.15
C LYS A 488 -7.27 9.60 9.99
N LYS A 489 -8.22 8.65 10.09
CA LYS A 489 -8.56 7.68 9.02
C LYS A 489 -8.18 8.25 7.66
N GLN A 490 -7.02 7.85 7.16
CA GLN A 490 -6.38 8.59 6.06
C GLN A 490 -7.03 8.09 4.78
N PHE A 491 -8.07 8.79 4.35
CA PHE A 491 -8.55 8.67 3.00
C PHE A 491 -7.41 9.13 2.09
N PHE A 492 -6.81 8.20 1.36
CA PHE A 492 -5.84 8.46 0.29
C PHE A 492 -6.36 9.46 -0.78
N PHE A 493 -7.65 9.79 -0.72
CA PHE A 493 -8.45 10.33 -1.80
C PHE A 493 -9.18 11.62 -1.44
N GLN A 494 -8.76 12.36 -0.40
CA GLN A 494 -9.11 13.78 -0.41
C GLN A 494 -8.33 14.44 -1.55
N PRO A 495 -9.00 15.18 -2.46
CA PRO A 495 -8.29 15.98 -3.45
C PRO A 495 -7.30 16.87 -2.70
N PHE A 496 -6.02 16.78 -3.07
CA PHE A 496 -5.04 17.78 -2.67
C PHE A 496 -5.39 19.05 -3.45
N ASP A 497 -6.24 19.88 -2.87
CA ASP A 497 -6.38 21.25 -3.33
C ASP A 497 -5.07 21.96 -3.04
N GLU A 498 -4.20 22.12 -4.04
CA GLU A 498 -3.08 23.07 -4.02
C GLU A 498 -3.55 24.48 -3.57
N ALA A 499 -4.83 24.79 -3.79
CA ALA A 499 -5.53 25.99 -3.35
C ALA A 499 -5.67 26.13 -1.81
N ILE A 500 -5.68 25.03 -1.04
CA ILE A 500 -5.82 25.07 0.42
C ILE A 500 -4.47 25.33 1.10
N GLU A 501 -3.37 24.78 0.57
CA GLU A 501 -2.02 25.12 1.06
C GLU A 501 -1.62 26.54 0.68
N THR A 502 -1.90 26.98 -0.56
CA THR A 502 -1.65 28.37 -0.97
C THR A 502 -2.50 29.38 -0.18
N LYS A 503 -3.78 29.10 0.11
CA LYS A 503 -4.58 29.95 1.01
C LYS A 503 -4.06 29.98 2.44
N LYS A 504 -3.57 28.85 2.99
CA LYS A 504 -2.99 28.84 4.34
C LYS A 504 -1.67 29.61 4.43
N VAL A 505 -0.87 29.59 3.36
CA VAL A 505 0.37 30.37 3.26
C VAL A 505 0.05 31.86 3.07
N GLU A 506 -0.89 32.22 2.20
CA GLU A 506 -1.33 33.62 2.02
C GLU A 506 -2.01 34.20 3.27
N ASP A 507 -2.82 33.42 4.00
CA ASP A 507 -3.46 33.86 5.23
C ASP A 507 -2.47 33.97 6.40
N ALA A 508 -1.41 33.17 6.41
CA ALA A 508 -0.31 33.29 7.36
C ALA A 508 0.57 34.51 7.07
N GLU A 509 0.86 34.80 5.79
CA GLU A 509 1.59 36.01 5.37
C GLU A 509 0.77 37.28 5.58
N LYS A 510 -0.55 37.27 5.33
CA LYS A 510 -1.44 38.40 5.65
C LYS A 510 -1.59 38.64 7.14
N LYS A 511 -1.61 37.59 7.98
CA LYS A 511 -1.60 37.74 9.44
C LYS A 511 -0.25 38.23 9.98
N ALA A 512 0.86 37.83 9.37
CA ALA A 512 2.18 38.35 9.72
C ALA A 512 2.34 39.83 9.32
N ALA A 513 1.80 40.23 8.17
CA ALA A 513 1.80 41.62 7.71
C ALA A 513 0.86 42.52 8.53
N ALA A 514 -0.26 42.00 9.04
CA ALA A 514 -1.20 42.74 9.88
C ALA A 514 -0.70 42.95 11.34
N CYS A 515 0.35 42.24 11.78
CA CYS A 515 1.00 42.45 13.07
C CYS A 515 2.19 43.42 13.01
N CYS A 516 2.49 44.00 11.84
CA CYS A 516 3.59 44.96 11.64
C CYS A 516 3.13 46.37 11.24
N PHE A 517 1.89 46.76 11.54
CA PHE A 517 1.42 48.16 11.48
C PHE A 517 0.68 48.57 12.74
#